data_AF-A0A381RH83-F1
#
_entry.id   AF-A0A381RH83-F1
#
_cell.length_a   1.000
_cell.length_b   1.000
_cell.length_c   1.000
_cell.angle_alpha   90.00
_cell.angle_beta   90.00
_cell.angle_gamma   90.00
#
_symmetry.space_group_name_H-M   'P 1'
#
loop_
_entity.id
_entity.type
_entity.pdbx_description
1 polymer ?
#
loop_
_entity_poly.entity_id
_entity_poly.type
_entity_poly.pdbx_seq_one_letter_code
_entity_poly.pdbx_strand_id
1 'polypeptide(L)'
;VNKIIDVGCGVGGNAAYLKENGYEIDVLSPDVYQEEFINKKFNGEMRFYKTKFEDFKSKTVYDLILESESACYIKINEGFSAANRALRDGGYLLAADYFVYNSNNQSPHLKSSHRMDEYLNAAKSSGFKLLKEYDQTENTMPTLDAALNFINRFVFPTAEYLQYSIQRKNPKTYQLLRSLLEKRISKKMDQLDLMSSDEFRKYRKYMIYLFQKV
;
A
#
# COMPACT_ATOMS: atom_id res chain seq x y z
N VAL A 1 7.90 -2.61 -23.04
CA VAL A 1 6.72 -2.04 -22.34
C VAL A 1 6.62 -0.61 -22.79
N ASN A 2 5.46 -0.15 -23.25
CA ASN A 2 5.22 1.24 -23.62
C ASN A 2 4.07 1.84 -22.79
N LYS A 3 2.96 1.11 -22.66
CA LYS A 3 1.75 1.58 -21.97
C LYS A 3 1.52 0.90 -20.62
N ILE A 4 1.42 1.69 -19.56
CA ILE A 4 1.36 1.25 -18.17
C ILE A 4 0.06 1.74 -17.52
N ILE A 5 -0.53 0.93 -16.64
CA ILE A 5 -1.53 1.40 -15.69
C ILE A 5 -1.02 1.25 -14.26
N ASP A 6 -1.03 2.36 -13.52
CA ASP A 6 -0.65 2.42 -12.09
C ASP A 6 -1.91 2.24 -11.23
N VAL A 7 -2.03 1.06 -10.63
CA VAL A 7 -3.19 0.66 -9.81
C VAL A 7 -2.93 1.06 -8.37
N GLY A 8 -3.79 1.93 -7.83
CA GLY A 8 -3.58 2.50 -6.50
C GLY A 8 -2.50 3.57 -6.49
N CYS A 9 -2.55 4.50 -7.45
CA CYS A 9 -1.47 5.46 -7.75
C CYS A 9 -1.08 6.44 -6.62
N GLY A 10 -1.85 6.49 -5.53
CA GLY A 10 -1.63 7.42 -4.42
C GLY A 10 -1.58 8.87 -4.91
N VAL A 11 -0.48 9.56 -4.58
CA VAL A 11 -0.22 10.96 -5.01
C VAL A 11 0.53 11.05 -6.37
N GLY A 12 0.59 9.96 -7.13
CA GLY A 12 1.12 9.92 -8.49
C GLY A 12 2.63 10.10 -8.58
N GLY A 13 3.39 9.57 -7.62
CA GLY A 13 4.86 9.60 -7.66
C GLY A 13 5.40 8.74 -8.81
N ASN A 14 5.02 7.46 -8.84
CA ASN A 14 5.36 6.53 -9.91
C ASN A 14 4.86 7.01 -11.26
N ALA A 15 3.62 7.50 -11.33
CA ALA A 15 3.05 8.07 -12.55
C ALA A 15 3.87 9.24 -13.12
N ALA A 16 4.36 10.15 -12.27
CA ALA A 16 5.22 11.24 -12.73
C ALA A 16 6.55 10.71 -13.26
N TYR A 17 7.24 9.86 -12.48
CA TYR A 17 8.52 9.27 -12.87
C TYR A 17 8.43 8.53 -14.20
N LEU A 18 7.42 7.69 -14.38
CA LEU A 18 7.25 6.92 -15.62
C LEU A 18 6.89 7.81 -16.82
N LYS A 19 6.03 8.82 -16.63
CA LYS A 19 5.72 9.80 -17.70
C LYS A 19 6.98 10.57 -18.13
N GLU A 20 7.81 11.03 -17.18
CA GLU A 20 9.07 11.72 -17.46
C GLU A 20 10.08 10.84 -18.21
N ASN A 21 10.03 9.52 -18.00
CA ASN A 21 10.85 8.53 -18.70
C ASN A 21 10.23 8.06 -20.04
N GLY A 22 9.20 8.75 -20.54
CA GLY A 22 8.64 8.53 -21.88
C GLY A 22 7.62 7.40 -21.99
N TYR A 23 7.12 6.87 -20.88
CA TYR A 23 6.05 5.87 -20.90
C TYR A 23 4.66 6.54 -21.02
N GLU A 24 3.75 5.88 -21.74
CA GLU A 24 2.33 6.19 -21.65
C GLU A 24 1.79 5.60 -20.35
N ILE A 25 1.20 6.44 -19.50
CA ILE A 25 0.67 5.99 -18.21
C ILE A 25 -0.73 6.52 -17.97
N ASP A 26 -1.61 5.59 -17.57
CA ASP A 26 -2.89 5.91 -16.96
C ASP A 26 -2.83 5.52 -15.47
N VAL A 27 -3.67 6.12 -14.65
CA VAL A 27 -3.72 5.82 -13.21
C VAL A 27 -5.12 5.44 -12.78
N LEU A 28 -5.23 4.64 -11.72
CA LEU A 28 -6.49 4.16 -11.18
C LEU A 28 -6.50 4.23 -9.66
N SER A 29 -7.61 4.72 -9.10
CA SER A 29 -7.90 4.63 -7.67
C SER A 29 -9.38 4.90 -7.38
N PRO A 30 -9.99 4.28 -6.36
CA PRO A 30 -11.36 4.59 -5.96
C PRO A 30 -11.49 5.90 -5.16
N ASP A 31 -10.39 6.55 -4.79
CA ASP A 31 -10.36 7.72 -3.90
C ASP A 31 -10.65 9.04 -4.65
N VAL A 32 -11.67 9.77 -4.19
CA VAL A 32 -12.08 11.09 -4.74
C VAL A 32 -10.98 12.14 -4.58
N TYR A 33 -10.27 12.14 -3.45
CA TYR A 33 -9.21 13.12 -3.20
C TYR A 33 -8.01 12.90 -4.12
N GLN A 34 -7.72 11.64 -4.46
CA GLN A 34 -6.65 11.31 -5.39
C GLN A 34 -7.00 11.76 -6.82
N GLU A 35 -8.26 11.64 -7.24
CA GLU A 35 -8.72 12.14 -8.53
C GLU A 35 -8.46 13.65 -8.67
N GLU A 36 -8.87 14.45 -7.68
CA GLU A 36 -8.65 15.90 -7.67
C GLU A 36 -7.16 16.24 -7.65
N PHE A 37 -6.39 15.55 -6.80
CA PHE A 37 -4.96 15.79 -6.65
C PHE A 37 -4.18 15.47 -7.92
N ILE A 38 -4.44 14.32 -8.55
CA ILE A 38 -3.80 13.91 -9.81
C ILE A 38 -4.17 14.89 -10.94
N ASN A 39 -5.45 15.23 -11.07
CA ASN A 39 -5.88 16.19 -12.09
C ASN A 39 -5.14 17.53 -11.94
N LYS A 40 -5.00 18.04 -10.71
CA LYS A 40 -4.24 19.27 -10.45
C LYS A 40 -2.74 19.11 -10.73
N LYS A 41 -2.13 18.02 -10.26
CA LYS A 41 -0.69 17.77 -10.39
C LYS A 41 -0.24 17.67 -11.85
N PHE A 42 -1.07 17.06 -12.69
CA PHE A 42 -0.77 16.80 -14.10
C PHE A 42 -1.55 17.70 -15.06
N ASN A 43 -2.10 18.82 -14.59
CA ASN A 43 -2.86 19.78 -15.40
C ASN A 43 -3.98 19.14 -16.27
N GLY A 44 -4.62 18.09 -15.75
CA GLY A 44 -5.67 17.33 -16.43
C GLY A 44 -5.20 16.42 -17.57
N GLU A 45 -3.89 16.32 -17.81
CA GLU A 45 -3.34 15.48 -18.90
C GLU A 45 -3.29 13.99 -18.54
N MET A 46 -3.22 13.67 -17.24
CA MET A 46 -3.14 12.31 -16.75
C MET A 46 -4.53 11.70 -16.72
N ARG A 47 -4.74 10.62 -17.48
CA ARG A 47 -6.00 9.89 -17.43
C ARG A 47 -6.14 9.18 -16.09
N PHE A 48 -7.18 9.55 -15.35
CA PHE A 48 -7.52 8.97 -14.06
C PHE A 48 -8.79 8.12 -14.17
N TYR A 49 -8.73 6.87 -13.70
CA TYR A 49 -9.89 5.99 -13.59
C TYR A 49 -10.35 5.91 -12.13
N LYS A 50 -11.49 6.53 -11.85
CA LYS A 50 -12.12 6.49 -10.52
C LYS A 50 -12.88 5.19 -10.30
N THR A 51 -12.17 4.13 -9.96
CA THR A 51 -12.77 2.80 -9.73
C THR A 51 -11.86 1.95 -8.86
N LYS A 52 -12.43 0.90 -8.27
CA LYS A 52 -11.65 -0.23 -7.77
C LYS A 52 -11.06 -1.03 -8.92
N PHE A 53 -9.95 -1.70 -8.69
CA PHE A 53 -9.29 -2.48 -9.74
C PHE A 53 -10.11 -3.71 -10.13
N GLU A 54 -10.76 -4.36 -9.18
CA GLU A 54 -11.63 -5.52 -9.42
C GLU A 54 -12.75 -5.21 -10.42
N ASP A 55 -13.27 -3.98 -10.35
CA ASP A 55 -14.36 -3.46 -11.18
C ASP A 55 -13.84 -2.80 -12.48
N PHE A 56 -12.53 -2.69 -12.65
CA PHE A 56 -11.93 -2.00 -13.78
C PHE A 56 -12.27 -2.70 -15.10
N LYS A 57 -12.80 -1.89 -16.01
CA LYS A 57 -13.12 -2.25 -17.39
C LYS A 57 -12.61 -1.13 -18.28
N SER A 58 -11.68 -1.45 -19.16
CA SER A 58 -11.17 -0.51 -20.15
C SER A 58 -11.24 -1.12 -21.54
N LYS A 59 -11.46 -0.26 -22.54
CA LYS A 59 -11.25 -0.62 -23.95
C LYS A 59 -9.75 -0.66 -24.30
N THR A 60 -8.94 -0.03 -23.47
CA THR A 60 -7.49 0.00 -23.61
C THR A 60 -6.88 -1.24 -22.98
N VAL A 61 -5.95 -1.86 -23.70
CA VAL A 61 -5.09 -2.92 -23.19
C VAL A 61 -3.70 -2.36 -22.86
N TYR A 62 -3.12 -2.81 -21.77
CA TYR A 62 -1.84 -2.33 -21.24
C TYR A 62 -0.73 -3.36 -21.46
N ASP A 63 0.51 -2.87 -21.59
CA ASP A 63 1.70 -3.72 -21.59
C ASP A 63 2.10 -4.17 -20.19
N LEU A 64 1.84 -3.31 -19.20
CA LEU A 64 2.21 -3.50 -17.80
C LEU A 64 1.12 -2.94 -16.88
N ILE A 65 0.76 -3.72 -15.87
CA ILE A 65 0.06 -3.23 -14.68
C ILE A 65 1.10 -3.10 -13.58
N LEU A 66 1.14 -1.93 -12.93
CA LEU A 66 1.96 -1.67 -11.77
C LEU A 66 1.06 -1.65 -10.52
N GLU A 67 1.35 -2.55 -9.58
CA GLU A 67 0.75 -2.60 -8.24
C GLU A 67 1.84 -2.30 -7.21
N SER A 68 2.15 -1.01 -7.01
CA SER A 68 3.11 -0.55 -6.01
C SER A 68 2.38 -0.30 -4.69
N GLU A 69 2.48 -1.24 -3.75
CA GLU A 69 1.84 -1.21 -2.43
C GLU A 69 0.30 -1.14 -2.48
N SER A 70 -0.29 -1.69 -3.55
CA SER A 70 -1.73 -1.73 -3.76
C SER A 70 -2.32 -3.14 -3.80
N ALA A 71 -1.50 -4.16 -4.05
CA ALA A 71 -1.92 -5.55 -4.17
C ALA A 71 -2.64 -6.05 -2.91
N CYS A 72 -2.17 -5.64 -1.73
CA CYS A 72 -2.77 -6.01 -0.44
C CYS A 72 -4.22 -5.54 -0.23
N TYR A 73 -4.68 -4.53 -0.98
CA TYR A 73 -6.05 -4.02 -0.91
C TYR A 73 -6.99 -4.65 -1.94
N ILE A 74 -6.45 -5.38 -2.91
CA ILE A 74 -7.17 -5.95 -4.04
C ILE A 74 -7.52 -7.40 -3.69
N LYS A 75 -8.77 -7.82 -3.90
CA LYS A 75 -9.11 -9.23 -3.73
C LYS A 75 -8.35 -10.08 -4.74
N ILE A 76 -7.63 -11.12 -4.28
CA ILE A 76 -6.68 -11.88 -5.10
C ILE A 76 -7.29 -12.36 -6.43
N ASN A 77 -8.38 -13.13 -6.37
CA ASN A 77 -8.96 -13.77 -7.57
C ASN A 77 -9.56 -12.73 -8.53
N GLU A 78 -10.32 -11.77 -8.00
CA GLU A 78 -10.93 -10.69 -8.78
C GLU A 78 -9.88 -9.75 -9.37
N GLY A 79 -8.78 -9.51 -8.65
CA GLY A 79 -7.61 -8.75 -9.10
C GLY A 79 -6.92 -9.41 -10.28
N PHE A 80 -6.59 -10.70 -10.19
CA PHE A 80 -6.03 -11.43 -11.34
C PHE A 80 -7.01 -11.51 -12.51
N SER A 81 -8.31 -11.61 -12.25
CA SER A 81 -9.34 -11.53 -13.31
C SER A 81 -9.33 -10.16 -14.00
N ALA A 82 -9.24 -9.06 -13.24
CA ALA A 82 -9.13 -7.71 -13.77
C ALA A 82 -7.83 -7.51 -14.56
N ALA A 83 -6.71 -7.99 -14.02
CA ALA A 83 -5.41 -7.97 -14.68
C ALA A 83 -5.44 -8.71 -16.03
N ASN A 84 -6.09 -9.88 -16.08
CA ASN A 84 -6.22 -10.65 -17.32
C ASN A 84 -7.01 -9.87 -18.39
N ARG A 85 -8.08 -9.14 -18.00
CA ARG A 85 -8.85 -8.30 -18.94
C ARG A 85 -8.08 -7.06 -19.41
N ALA A 86 -7.31 -6.44 -18.51
CA ALA A 86 -6.63 -5.17 -18.79
C ALA A 86 -5.27 -5.35 -19.49
N LEU A 87 -4.61 -6.51 -19.36
CA LEU A 87 -3.36 -6.80 -20.03
C LEU A 87 -3.58 -7.39 -21.42
N ARG A 88 -2.76 -6.96 -22.38
CA ARG A 88 -2.59 -7.71 -23.62
C ARG A 88 -1.93 -9.06 -23.34
N ASP A 89 -2.05 -9.99 -24.29
CA ASP A 89 -1.35 -11.27 -24.19
C ASP A 89 0.17 -11.06 -24.17
N GLY A 90 0.85 -11.80 -23.30
CA GLY A 90 2.28 -11.61 -23.00
C GLY A 90 2.62 -10.32 -22.24
N GLY A 91 1.62 -9.55 -21.79
CA GLY A 91 1.79 -8.39 -20.92
C GLY A 91 2.17 -8.78 -19.49
N TYR A 92 2.53 -7.79 -18.67
CA TYR A 92 3.15 -8.01 -17.37
C TYR A 92 2.33 -7.44 -16.22
N LEU A 93 2.39 -8.11 -15.07
CA LEU A 93 1.93 -7.57 -13.78
C LEU A 93 3.16 -7.46 -12.87
N LEU A 94 3.48 -6.26 -12.41
CA LEU A 94 4.54 -6.00 -11.45
C LEU A 94 3.91 -5.60 -10.12
N ALA A 95 3.93 -6.52 -9.17
CA ALA A 95 3.44 -6.31 -7.82
C ALA A 95 4.63 -6.10 -6.87
N ALA A 96 4.68 -4.97 -6.19
CA ALA A 96 5.67 -4.65 -5.17
C ALA A 96 4.93 -4.36 -3.87
N ASP A 97 4.83 -5.34 -2.98
CA ASP A 97 4.01 -5.23 -1.77
C ASP A 97 4.53 -6.18 -0.68
N TYR A 98 3.93 -6.09 0.51
CA TYR A 98 4.22 -6.96 1.63
C TYR A 98 3.21 -8.11 1.74
N PHE A 99 3.76 -9.32 1.92
CA PHE A 99 3.00 -10.57 1.95
C PHE A 99 3.28 -11.33 3.24
N VAL A 100 2.26 -11.98 3.78
CA VAL A 100 2.39 -12.85 4.95
C VAL A 100 3.03 -14.17 4.52
N TYR A 101 4.17 -14.53 5.11
CA TYR A 101 4.85 -15.80 4.84
C TYR A 101 4.87 -16.74 6.06
N ASN A 102 4.65 -16.19 7.26
CA ASN A 102 4.58 -16.95 8.50
C ASN A 102 3.30 -16.58 9.24
N SER A 103 2.43 -17.57 9.45
CA SER A 103 1.08 -17.37 10.00
C SER A 103 0.88 -18.02 11.37
N ASN A 104 1.90 -18.00 12.23
CA ASN A 104 1.76 -18.51 13.59
C ASN A 104 1.05 -17.46 14.47
N ASN A 105 -0.26 -17.66 14.64
CA ASN A 105 -1.20 -17.03 15.57
C ASN A 105 -1.41 -15.50 15.54
N GLN A 106 -2.69 -15.11 15.39
CA GLN A 106 -3.39 -13.92 15.92
C GLN A 106 -2.76 -12.51 15.80
N SER A 107 -1.60 -12.35 15.16
CA SER A 107 -0.95 -11.05 15.02
C SER A 107 -1.82 -10.11 14.18
N PRO A 108 -2.02 -8.84 14.61
CA PRO A 108 -2.65 -7.81 13.78
C PRO A 108 -1.97 -7.68 12.41
N HIS A 109 -0.68 -8.05 12.34
CA HIS A 109 0.08 -8.07 11.09
C HIS A 109 -0.49 -9.01 10.02
N LEU A 110 -1.33 -9.99 10.40
CA LEU A 110 -1.92 -10.96 9.49
C LEU A 110 -3.18 -10.45 8.78
N LYS A 111 -3.75 -9.31 9.21
CA LYS A 111 -5.08 -8.85 8.73
C LYS A 111 -5.04 -7.92 7.52
N SER A 112 -3.87 -7.41 7.15
CA SER A 112 -3.74 -6.31 6.17
C SER A 112 -2.92 -6.68 4.93
N SER A 113 -2.73 -7.97 4.66
CA SER A 113 -1.88 -8.46 3.57
C SER A 113 -2.32 -9.84 3.13
N HIS A 114 -2.07 -10.17 1.86
CA HIS A 114 -2.30 -11.52 1.35
C HIS A 114 -1.26 -12.50 1.87
N ARG A 115 -1.67 -13.76 2.03
CA ARG A 115 -0.70 -14.82 2.21
C ARG A 115 0.06 -15.05 0.91
N MET A 116 1.38 -15.20 1.03
CA MET A 116 2.29 -15.33 -0.11
C MET A 116 1.98 -16.57 -0.96
N ASP A 117 1.73 -17.71 -0.32
CA ASP A 117 1.38 -18.97 -0.98
C ASP A 117 0.06 -18.86 -1.75
N GLU A 118 -0.98 -18.28 -1.14
CA GLU A 118 -2.28 -18.07 -1.76
C GLU A 118 -2.18 -17.14 -2.98
N TYR A 119 -1.44 -16.03 -2.87
CA TYR A 119 -1.27 -15.07 -3.96
C TYR A 119 -0.54 -15.68 -5.15
N LEU A 120 0.56 -16.39 -4.93
CA LEU A 120 1.33 -17.07 -5.99
C LEU A 120 0.52 -18.20 -6.66
N ASN A 121 -0.24 -18.97 -5.88
CA ASN A 121 -1.10 -20.03 -6.41
C ASN A 121 -2.25 -19.47 -7.24
N ALA A 122 -2.86 -18.37 -6.81
CA ALA A 122 -3.91 -17.70 -7.55
C ALA A 122 -3.40 -17.08 -8.86
N ALA A 123 -2.18 -16.50 -8.85
CA ALA A 123 -1.53 -16.02 -10.07
C ALA A 123 -1.41 -17.14 -11.10
N LYS A 124 -0.82 -18.27 -10.69
CA LYS A 124 -0.63 -19.45 -11.55
C LYS A 124 -1.96 -19.98 -12.09
N SER A 125 -2.97 -20.12 -11.23
CA SER A 125 -4.30 -20.64 -11.60
C SER A 125 -5.05 -19.69 -12.54
N SER A 126 -4.70 -18.40 -12.52
CA SER A 126 -5.29 -17.35 -13.36
C SER A 126 -4.54 -17.11 -14.68
N GLY A 127 -3.60 -17.99 -15.05
CA GLY A 127 -2.83 -17.89 -16.29
C GLY A 127 -1.66 -16.90 -16.22
N PHE A 128 -1.12 -16.63 -15.03
CA PHE A 128 0.08 -15.82 -14.88
C PHE A 128 1.30 -16.67 -14.54
N LYS A 129 2.36 -16.50 -15.33
CA LYS A 129 3.67 -17.12 -15.08
C LYS A 129 4.54 -16.15 -14.28
N LEU A 130 5.02 -16.58 -13.12
CA LEU A 130 6.06 -15.85 -12.38
C LEU A 130 7.38 -15.91 -13.16
N LEU A 131 7.91 -14.75 -13.52
CA LEU A 131 9.18 -14.65 -14.26
C LEU A 131 10.36 -14.32 -13.35
N LYS A 132 10.15 -13.43 -12.39
CA LYS A 132 11.16 -12.99 -11.43
C LYS A 132 10.52 -12.67 -10.10
N GLU A 133 11.26 -12.92 -9.03
CA GLU A 133 10.95 -12.48 -7.69
C GLU A 133 12.18 -11.83 -7.06
N TYR A 134 11.95 -10.88 -6.17
CA TYR A 134 13.01 -10.20 -5.44
C TYR A 134 12.53 -9.89 -4.01
N ASP A 135 13.28 -10.37 -3.02
CA ASP A 135 13.03 -10.08 -1.61
C ASP A 135 13.65 -8.72 -1.27
N GLN A 136 12.78 -7.74 -1.06
CA GLN A 136 13.13 -6.35 -0.79
C GLN A 136 12.99 -6.02 0.70
N THR A 137 12.71 -7.01 1.55
CA THR A 137 12.39 -6.83 2.97
C THR A 137 13.42 -5.96 3.67
N GLU A 138 14.70 -6.34 3.67
CA GLU A 138 15.75 -5.62 4.40
C GLU A 138 16.00 -4.21 3.88
N ASN A 139 15.79 -3.96 2.59
CA ASN A 139 15.96 -2.63 2.01
C ASN A 139 14.78 -1.70 2.36
N THR A 140 13.61 -2.27 2.70
CA THR A 140 12.43 -1.50 3.13
C THR A 140 12.43 -1.20 4.62
N MET A 141 13.06 -2.04 5.46
CA MET A 141 13.04 -1.88 6.92
C MET A 141 13.51 -0.51 7.43
N PRO A 142 14.56 0.13 6.86
CA PRO A 142 14.95 1.48 7.26
C PRO A 142 13.83 2.52 7.16
N THR A 143 12.89 2.36 6.23
CA THR A 143 11.73 3.26 6.09
C THR A 143 10.77 3.12 7.28
N LEU A 144 10.50 1.88 7.71
CA LEU A 144 9.67 1.61 8.88
C LEU A 144 10.34 2.12 10.16
N ASP A 145 11.63 1.84 10.31
CA ASP A 145 12.42 2.30 11.46
C ASP A 145 12.50 3.83 11.52
N ALA A 146 12.64 4.51 10.37
CA ALA A 146 12.61 5.96 10.29
C ALA A 146 11.25 6.54 10.73
N ALA A 147 10.15 5.94 10.30
CA ALA A 147 8.80 6.34 10.70
C ALA A 147 8.59 6.18 12.21
N LEU A 148 8.99 5.02 12.76
CA LEU A 148 8.92 4.75 14.20
C LEU A 148 9.78 5.74 15.01
N ASN A 149 11.00 6.00 14.55
CA ASN A 149 11.89 6.99 15.17
C ASN A 149 11.30 8.41 15.13
N PHE A 150 10.65 8.81 14.03
CA PHE A 150 9.99 10.11 13.94
C PHE A 150 8.85 10.24 14.96
N ILE A 151 8.03 9.20 15.10
CA ILE A 151 6.92 9.17 16.07
C ILE A 151 7.46 9.27 17.49
N ASN A 152 8.47 8.46 17.83
CA ASN A 152 9.06 8.43 19.16
C ASN A 152 9.78 9.73 19.52
N ARG A 153 10.44 10.37 18.56
CA ARG A 153 11.24 11.57 18.82
C ARG A 153 10.42 12.86 18.84
N PHE A 154 9.37 12.95 18.03
CA PHE A 154 8.65 14.21 17.83
C PHE A 154 7.18 14.13 18.22
N VAL A 155 6.46 13.08 17.81
CA VAL A 155 5.02 13.00 18.00
C VAL A 155 4.66 12.73 19.46
N PHE A 156 5.27 11.72 20.08
CA PHE A 156 4.99 11.38 21.47
C PHE A 156 5.39 12.48 22.46
N PRO A 157 6.61 13.03 22.42
CA PRO A 157 6.99 14.10 23.34
C PRO A 157 6.10 15.34 23.20
N THR A 158 5.68 15.67 21.98
CA THR A 158 4.75 16.79 21.76
C THR A 158 3.37 16.51 22.36
N ALA A 159 2.85 15.30 22.20
CA ALA A 159 1.58 14.90 22.79
C ALA A 159 1.63 14.92 24.33
N GLU A 160 2.71 14.40 24.93
CA GLU A 160 2.95 14.44 26.38
C GLU A 160 3.04 15.88 26.89
N TYR A 161 3.76 16.76 26.20
CA TYR A 161 3.85 18.17 26.56
C TYR A 161 2.48 18.86 26.54
N LEU A 162 1.67 18.60 25.51
CA LEU A 162 0.30 19.13 25.41
C LEU A 162 -0.59 18.60 26.55
N GLN A 163 -0.50 17.29 26.83
CA GLN A 163 -1.23 16.67 27.93
C GLN A 163 -0.88 17.29 29.28
N TYR A 164 0.42 17.42 29.58
CA TYR A 164 0.92 18.06 30.80
C TYR A 164 0.46 19.53 30.89
N SER A 165 0.50 20.26 29.78
CA SER A 165 0.06 21.65 29.71
C SER A 165 -1.43 21.80 30.02
N ILE A 166 -2.28 20.91 29.51
CA ILE A 166 -3.73 20.89 29.79
C ILE A 166 -3.99 20.52 31.25
N GLN A 167 -3.32 19.50 31.77
CA GLN A 167 -3.44 19.08 33.17
C GLN A 167 -3.09 20.24 34.12
N ARG A 168 -2.04 21.00 33.82
CA ARG A 168 -1.62 22.16 34.63
C ARG A 168 -2.61 23.33 34.55
N LYS A 169 -3.11 23.66 33.35
CA LYS A 169 -3.99 24.82 33.16
C LYS A 169 -5.44 24.56 33.58
N ASN A 170 -5.96 23.35 33.35
CA ASN A 170 -7.36 23.00 33.58
C ASN A 170 -7.48 21.59 34.19
N PRO A 171 -7.15 21.40 35.48
CA PRO A 171 -7.10 20.08 36.11
C PRO A 171 -8.46 19.36 36.15
N LYS A 172 -9.56 20.09 36.31
CA LYS A 172 -10.92 19.51 36.36
C LYS A 172 -11.37 18.95 35.01
N THR A 173 -11.09 19.65 33.90
CA THR A 173 -11.43 19.16 32.55
C THR A 173 -10.54 18.00 32.13
N TYR A 174 -9.26 18.02 32.55
CA TYR A 174 -8.36 16.89 32.34
C TYR A 174 -8.87 15.63 33.05
N GLN A 175 -9.33 15.72 34.30
CA GLN A 175 -9.90 14.56 35.02
C GLN A 175 -11.12 13.96 34.31
N LEU A 176 -11.98 14.80 33.72
CA LEU A 176 -13.14 14.36 32.94
C LEU A 176 -12.75 13.63 31.63
N LEU A 177 -11.67 14.05 30.98
CA LEU A 177 -11.25 13.53 29.67
C LEU A 177 -10.11 12.50 29.75
N ARG A 178 -9.55 12.25 30.93
CA ARG A 178 -8.38 11.40 31.15
C ARG A 178 -8.55 9.99 30.55
N SER A 179 -9.66 9.34 30.85
CA SER A 179 -9.91 7.96 30.39
C SER A 179 -10.06 7.85 28.86
N LEU A 180 -10.54 8.92 28.20
CA LEU A 180 -10.62 9.00 26.73
C LEU A 180 -9.24 9.22 26.10
N LEU A 181 -8.38 10.03 26.73
CA LEU A 181 -7.01 10.27 26.28
C LEU A 181 -6.14 9.00 26.44
N GLU A 182 -6.19 8.35 27.60
CA GLU A 182 -5.44 7.11 27.87
C GLU A 182 -5.81 5.98 26.89
N LYS A 183 -7.12 5.77 26.62
CA LYS A 183 -7.57 4.79 25.62
C LYS A 183 -7.12 5.12 24.19
N ARG A 184 -7.03 6.41 23.83
CA ARG A 184 -6.55 6.82 22.50
C ARG A 184 -5.04 6.60 22.36
N ILE A 185 -4.28 6.81 23.42
CA ILE A 185 -2.83 6.57 23.44
C ILE A 185 -2.54 5.08 23.32
N SER A 186 -3.19 4.22 24.13
CA SER A 186 -2.96 2.76 24.08
C SER A 186 -3.27 2.19 22.70
N LYS A 187 -4.39 2.57 22.08
CA LYS A 187 -4.77 2.12 20.73
C LYS A 187 -3.76 2.56 19.66
N LYS A 188 -3.08 3.70 19.85
CA LYS A 188 -2.01 4.15 18.95
C LYS A 188 -0.70 3.39 19.17
N MET A 189 -0.45 2.90 20.38
CA MET A 189 0.69 2.03 20.66
C MET A 189 0.55 0.68 19.97
N ASP A 190 -0.65 0.08 19.96
CA ASP A 190 -0.92 -1.16 19.21
C ASP A 190 -0.69 -1.01 17.69
N GLN A 191 -0.84 0.21 17.16
CA GLN A 191 -0.54 0.52 15.76
C GLN A 191 0.96 0.75 15.49
N LEU A 192 1.77 1.00 16.52
CA LEU A 192 3.23 1.13 16.38
C LEU A 192 3.92 -0.22 16.26
N ASP A 193 3.36 -1.26 16.89
CA ASP A 193 3.82 -2.62 16.68
C ASP A 193 3.69 -3.05 15.21
N LEU A 194 2.72 -2.48 14.47
CA LEU A 194 2.61 -2.66 13.02
C LEU A 194 3.78 -2.03 12.22
N MET A 195 4.44 -1.03 12.79
CA MET A 195 5.57 -0.31 12.21
C MET A 195 6.94 -0.82 12.71
N SER A 196 6.97 -1.77 13.64
CA SER A 196 8.22 -2.38 14.09
C SER A 196 8.81 -3.27 13.00
N SER A 197 10.02 -2.97 12.55
CA SER A 197 10.72 -3.78 11.53
C SER A 197 10.96 -5.22 12.01
N ASP A 198 11.25 -5.42 13.30
CA ASP A 198 11.41 -6.76 13.88
C ASP A 198 10.13 -7.60 13.82
N GLU A 199 8.97 -7.00 14.13
CA GLU A 199 7.68 -7.69 14.00
C GLU A 199 7.33 -7.92 12.53
N PHE A 200 7.62 -6.96 11.65
CA PHE A 200 7.44 -7.14 10.22
C PHE A 200 8.22 -8.37 9.73
N ARG A 201 9.52 -8.48 10.03
CA ARG A 201 10.36 -9.61 9.61
C ARG A 201 9.85 -10.98 10.08
N LYS A 202 9.18 -11.04 11.23
CA LYS A 202 8.64 -12.29 11.79
C LYS A 202 7.48 -12.85 10.97
N TYR A 203 6.63 -11.98 10.43
CA TYR A 203 5.35 -12.39 9.83
C TYR A 203 5.23 -12.10 8.33
N ARG A 204 5.94 -11.08 7.84
CA ARG A 204 5.82 -10.55 6.48
C ARG A 204 7.16 -10.46 5.78
N LYS A 205 7.08 -10.43 4.45
CA LYS A 205 8.17 -10.05 3.56
C LYS A 205 7.69 -8.99 2.61
N TYR A 206 8.54 -8.02 2.31
CA TYR A 206 8.31 -7.11 1.19
C TYR A 206 8.88 -7.77 -0.06
N MET A 207 8.02 -8.14 -1.00
CA MET A 207 8.40 -8.85 -2.22
C MET A 207 8.06 -8.03 -3.45
N ILE A 208 8.91 -8.14 -4.46
CA ILE A 208 8.62 -7.68 -5.81
C ILE A 208 8.46 -8.91 -6.70
N TYR A 209 7.28 -9.07 -7.28
CA TYR A 209 6.95 -10.14 -8.20
C TYR A 209 6.68 -9.59 -9.59
N LEU A 210 7.36 -10.14 -10.59
CA LEU A 210 7.08 -9.89 -11.99
C LEU A 210 6.40 -11.13 -12.59
N PHE A 211 5.13 -10.99 -12.92
CA PHE A 211 4.36 -11.98 -13.64
C PHE A 211 4.17 -11.61 -15.10
N GLN A 212 3.97 -12.62 -15.95
CA GLN A 212 3.57 -12.47 -17.34
C GLN A 212 2.26 -13.22 -17.57
N LYS A 213 1.31 -12.57 -18.24
CA LYS A 213 0.07 -13.19 -18.72
C LYS A 213 0.40 -14.17 -19.85
N VAL A 214 0.00 -15.44 -19.67
CA VAL A 214 0.19 -16.56 -20.62
C VAL A 214 -1.04 -16.72 -21.50
#